data_AF-A0A2H0SRD5-F1
#
_entry.id   AF-A0A2H0SRD5-F1
#
_cell.length_a   1.000
_cell.length_b   1.000
_cell.length_c   1.000
_cell.angle_alpha   90.00
_cell.angle_beta   90.00
_cell.angle_gamma   90.00
#
_symmetry.space_group_name_H-M   'P 1'
#
loop_
_entity.id
_entity.type
_entity.pdbx_description
1 polymer ?
#
loop_
_entity_poly.entity_id
_entity_poly.type
_entity_poly.pdbx_seq_one_letter_code
_entity_poly.pdbx_strand_id
1 'polypeptide(L)'
;MAGSNSFSLTPKRWIEVVGAIGMINKSGRYGGGAFAHKDIAFEFATWISPEFKLYLIKEFQRLKVEENERLSLGWDARRMLTKINYIIL
;
A
#
# COMPACT_ATOMS: atom_id res chain seq x y z
N MET A 1 -18.83 -41.16 5.89
CA MET A 1 -19.23 -40.13 4.92
C MET A 1 -17.97 -39.48 4.36
N ALA A 2 -17.47 -40.00 3.26
CA ALA A 2 -16.40 -39.39 2.46
C ALA A 2 -17.09 -38.84 1.20
N GLY A 3 -17.01 -37.53 0.95
CA GLY A 3 -17.69 -36.94 -0.21
C GLY A 3 -18.12 -35.47 -0.15
N SER A 4 -17.78 -34.69 0.88
CA SER A 4 -17.95 -33.23 0.80
C SER A 4 -16.69 -32.60 0.19
N ASN A 5 -16.71 -32.35 -1.12
CA ASN A 5 -15.69 -31.56 -1.84
C ASN A 5 -15.81 -30.06 -1.50
N SER A 6 -15.80 -29.72 -0.20
CA SER A 6 -15.68 -28.34 0.28
C SER A 6 -14.46 -28.25 1.17
N PHE A 7 -13.28 -28.50 0.60
CA PHE A 7 -12.03 -28.14 1.27
C PHE A 7 -11.90 -26.61 1.26
N SER A 8 -12.62 -25.97 2.17
CA SER A 8 -12.46 -24.56 2.51
C SER A 8 -11.34 -24.47 3.54
N LEU A 9 -10.21 -23.92 3.13
CA LEU A 9 -9.11 -23.65 4.04
C LEU A 9 -9.39 -22.33 4.76
N THR A 10 -9.57 -22.37 6.07
CA THR A 10 -9.75 -21.14 6.86
C THR A 10 -8.46 -20.32 6.84
N PRO A 11 -8.53 -18.98 6.93
CA PRO A 11 -7.33 -18.14 6.94
C PRO A 11 -6.34 -18.54 8.04
N LYS A 12 -6.82 -18.97 9.22
CA LYS A 12 -5.98 -19.48 10.30
C LYS A 12 -5.18 -20.72 9.87
N ARG A 13 -5.87 -21.70 9.28
CA ARG A 13 -5.25 -22.96 8.85
C ARG A 13 -4.29 -22.73 7.67
N TRP A 14 -4.58 -21.78 6.78
CA TRP A 14 -3.65 -21.39 5.73
C TRP A 14 -2.36 -20.82 6.32
N ILE A 15 -2.45 -19.85 7.22
CA ILE A 15 -1.28 -19.23 7.88
C ILE A 15 -0.40 -20.31 8.53
N GLU A 16 -1.01 -21.25 9.26
CA GLU A 16 -0.31 -22.34 9.96
C GLU A 16 0.37 -23.32 8.99
N VAL A 17 -0.33 -23.75 7.92
CA VAL A 17 0.17 -24.77 6.99
C VAL A 17 1.28 -24.23 6.09
N VAL A 18 1.16 -23.00 5.60
CA VAL A 18 2.14 -22.41 4.69
C VAL A 18 3.22 -21.58 5.39
N GLY A 19 3.12 -21.38 6.70
CA GLY A 19 4.04 -20.53 7.46
C GLY A 19 3.96 -19.07 7.00
N ALA A 20 2.75 -18.56 6.72
CA ALA A 20 2.58 -17.23 6.15
C ALA A 20 3.08 -16.13 7.12
N ILE A 21 3.97 -15.29 6.65
CA ILE A 21 4.52 -14.16 7.40
C ILE A 21 3.66 -12.91 7.13
N GLY A 22 3.40 -12.12 8.18
CA GLY A 22 2.68 -10.86 8.04
C GLY A 22 1.15 -11.00 8.02
N MET A 23 0.60 -12.17 8.37
CA MET A 23 -0.83 -12.38 8.59
C MET A 23 -1.10 -12.90 10.00
N ILE A 24 -2.18 -12.42 10.62
CA ILE A 24 -2.58 -12.77 11.98
C ILE A 24 -4.07 -13.05 11.99
N ASN A 25 -4.47 -14.22 12.47
CA ASN A 25 -5.88 -14.54 12.71
C ASN A 25 -6.17 -14.53 14.20
N LYS A 26 -7.10 -13.68 14.64
CA LYS A 26 -7.56 -13.61 16.02
C LYS A 26 -8.99 -14.14 16.11
N SER A 27 -9.23 -15.06 17.04
CA SER A 27 -10.57 -15.55 17.39
C SER A 27 -11.19 -14.72 18.51
N GLY A 28 -12.46 -14.35 18.40
CA GLY A 28 -13.21 -13.64 19.45
C GLY A 28 -14.41 -12.86 18.91
N ARG A 29 -15.45 -12.65 19.75
CA ARG A 29 -16.66 -11.92 19.36
C ARG A 29 -16.42 -10.41 19.17
N TYR A 30 -15.52 -9.85 19.98
CA TYR A 30 -15.12 -8.45 19.93
C TYR A 30 -13.61 -8.40 19.67
N GLY A 31 -13.21 -8.00 18.45
CA GLY A 31 -11.80 -7.97 18.03
C GLY A 31 -11.30 -9.24 17.32
N GLY A 32 -12.21 -10.16 16.95
CA GLY A 32 -11.89 -11.26 16.04
C GLY A 32 -11.76 -10.80 14.59
N GLY A 33 -10.92 -11.48 13.82
CA GLY A 33 -10.71 -11.17 12.40
C GLY A 33 -9.37 -11.68 11.86
N ALA A 34 -9.24 -11.62 10.54
CA ALA A 34 -7.96 -11.81 9.85
C ALA A 34 -7.34 -10.44 9.57
N PHE A 35 -6.15 -10.24 10.09
CA PHE A 35 -5.36 -9.02 9.93
C PHE A 35 -4.11 -9.34 9.12
N ALA A 36 -3.60 -8.37 8.39
CA ALA A 36 -2.39 -8.52 7.61
C ALA A 36 -1.54 -7.24 7.69
N HIS A 37 -0.25 -7.37 7.40
CA HIS A 37 0.61 -6.23 7.11
C HIS A 37 -0.04 -5.37 6.03
N LYS A 38 0.11 -4.04 6.14
CA LYS A 38 -0.58 -3.08 5.27
C LYS A 38 -0.43 -3.45 3.79
N ASP A 39 0.77 -3.80 3.33
CA ASP A 39 1.02 -4.09 1.91
C ASP A 39 0.24 -5.33 1.43
N ILE A 40 0.18 -6.38 2.26
CA ILE A 40 -0.61 -7.58 1.98
C ILE A 40 -2.10 -7.23 1.95
N ALA A 41 -2.58 -6.42 2.90
CA ALA A 41 -3.97 -5.97 2.92
C ALA A 41 -4.32 -5.12 1.70
N PHE A 42 -3.42 -4.22 1.28
CA PHE A 42 -3.57 -3.40 0.07
C PHE A 42 -3.66 -4.27 -1.18
N GLU A 43 -2.83 -5.30 -1.32
CA GLU A 43 -2.89 -6.25 -2.44
C GLU A 43 -4.24 -7.00 -2.49
N PHE A 44 -4.70 -7.53 -1.35
CA PHE A 44 -6.01 -8.18 -1.29
C PHE A 44 -7.16 -7.23 -1.63
N ALA A 45 -7.16 -6.02 -1.06
CA ALA A 45 -8.19 -5.01 -1.36
C ALA A 45 -8.18 -4.60 -2.84
N THR A 46 -6.99 -4.48 -3.43
CA THR A 46 -6.76 -4.17 -4.85
C THR A 46 -7.25 -5.29 -5.78
N TRP A 47 -7.12 -6.55 -5.35
CA TRP A 47 -7.64 -7.69 -6.08
C TRP A 47 -9.17 -7.79 -6.02
N ILE A 48 -9.75 -7.52 -4.85
CA ILE A 48 -11.20 -7.62 -4.61
C ILE A 48 -11.96 -6.46 -5.27
N SER A 49 -11.42 -5.22 -5.22
CA SER A 49 -12.12 -4.02 -5.66
C SER A 49 -11.34 -3.26 -6.75
N PRO A 50 -11.86 -3.25 -8.00
CA PRO A 50 -11.33 -2.39 -9.07
C PRO A 50 -11.38 -0.90 -8.73
N GLU A 51 -12.37 -0.46 -7.96
CA GLU A 51 -12.51 0.93 -7.52
C GLU A 51 -11.38 1.32 -6.56
N PHE A 52 -11.07 0.44 -5.60
CA PHE A 52 -9.95 0.63 -4.69
C PHE A 52 -8.62 0.69 -5.44
N LYS A 53 -8.41 -0.20 -6.42
CA LYS A 53 -7.25 -0.16 -7.31
C LYS A 53 -7.14 1.18 -8.05
N LEU A 54 -8.25 1.66 -8.63
CA LEU A 54 -8.27 2.93 -9.34
C LEU A 54 -7.94 4.10 -8.41
N TYR A 55 -8.45 4.06 -7.17
CA TYR A 55 -8.13 5.06 -6.16
C TYR A 55 -6.63 5.09 -5.86
N LEU A 56 -5.99 3.94 -5.61
CA LEU A 56 -4.55 3.86 -5.40
C LEU A 56 -3.75 4.44 -6.58
N ILE A 57 -4.14 4.13 -7.81
CA ILE A 57 -3.47 4.64 -9.01
C ILE A 57 -3.56 6.17 -9.07
N LYS A 58 -4.75 6.74 -8.83
CA LYS A 58 -4.97 8.19 -8.84
C LYS A 58 -4.20 8.89 -7.72
N GLU A 59 -4.21 8.33 -6.52
CA GLU A 59 -3.46 8.87 -5.37
C GLU A 59 -1.95 8.86 -5.64
N PHE A 60 -1.44 7.76 -6.21
CA PHE A 60 -0.03 7.67 -6.60
C PHE A 60 0.35 8.72 -7.65
N GLN A 61 -0.49 8.92 -8.67
CA GLN A 61 -0.28 9.96 -9.68
C GLN A 61 -0.30 11.37 -9.06
N ARG A 62 -1.24 11.66 -8.14
CA ARG A 62 -1.28 12.94 -7.43
C ARG A 62 0.01 13.18 -6.65
N LEU A 63 0.47 12.20 -5.87
CA LEU A 63 1.72 12.31 -5.12
C LEU A 63 2.93 12.55 -6.02
N LYS A 64 2.96 11.92 -7.21
CA LYS A 64 4.02 12.16 -8.20
C LYS A 64 4.02 13.57 -8.77
N VAL A 65 2.84 14.15 -9.01
CA VAL A 65 2.73 15.55 -9.44
C VAL A 65 3.22 16.48 -8.33
N GLU A 66 2.75 16.31 -7.10
CA GLU A 66 3.16 17.13 -5.95
C GLU A 66 4.67 17.04 -5.68
N GLU A 67 5.25 15.83 -5.77
CA GLU A 67 6.70 15.61 -5.63
C GLU A 67 7.49 16.35 -6.71
N ASN A 68 7.04 16.29 -7.97
CA ASN A 68 7.70 16.95 -9.09
C ASN A 68 7.62 18.49 -8.99
N GLU A 69 6.47 19.04 -8.57
CA GLU A 69 6.31 20.48 -8.32
C GLU A 69 7.22 20.99 -7.21
N ARG A 70 7.37 20.22 -6.12
CA ARG A 70 8.32 20.57 -5.05
C ARG A 70 9.77 20.56 -5.54
N LEU A 71 10.12 19.58 -6.39
CA LEU A 71 11.46 19.48 -6.95
C LEU A 71 11.78 20.64 -7.92
N SER A 72 10.82 21.05 -8.76
CA SER A 72 11.02 22.18 -9.67
C SER A 72 11.22 23.50 -8.91
N LEU A 73 10.40 23.76 -7.89
CA LEU A 73 10.54 24.93 -7.01
C LEU A 73 11.93 25.00 -6.36
N GLY A 74 12.44 23.87 -5.86
CA GLY A 74 13.77 23.80 -5.27
C GLY A 74 14.90 24.07 -6.28
N TRP A 75 14.71 23.65 -7.53
CA TRP A 75 15.67 23.88 -8.61
C TRP A 75 15.67 25.34 -9.09
N ASP A 76 14.50 25.95 -9.22
CA ASP A 76 14.36 27.36 -9.56
C ASP A 76 14.94 28.27 -8.46
N ALA A 77 14.70 27.93 -7.19
CA ALA A 77 15.31 28.62 -6.05
C ALA A 77 16.86 28.56 -6.11
N ARG A 78 17.44 27.40 -6.41
CA ARG A 78 18.90 27.25 -6.60
C ARG A 78 19.42 28.12 -7.74
N ARG A 79 18.72 28.13 -8.88
CA ARG A 79 19.10 28.98 -10.03
C ARG A 79 19.04 30.47 -9.71
N MET A 80 18.03 30.90 -8.96
CA MET A 80 17.90 32.29 -8.52
C MET A 80 19.04 32.69 -7.59
N LEU A 81 19.37 31.84 -6.60
CA LEU A 81 20.52 32.06 -5.70
C LEU A 81 21.85 32.10 -6.47
N THR A 82 22.07 31.22 -7.44
CA THR A 82 23.27 31.24 -8.30
C THR A 82 23.36 32.53 -9.13
N LYS A 83 22.25 32.99 -9.72
CA LYS A 83 22.22 34.26 -10.47
C LYS A 83 22.53 35.46 -9.58
N ILE A 84 21.96 35.52 -8.38
CA ILE A 84 22.22 36.58 -7.41
C ILE A 84 23.71 36.58 -7.03
N ASN A 85 24.29 35.42 -6.70
CA ASN A 85 25.70 35.31 -6.37
C ASN A 85 26.63 35.71 -7.53
N TYR A 86 26.26 35.38 -8.77
CA TYR A 86 27.05 35.79 -9.95
C TYR A 86 27.02 37.31 -10.22
N ILE A 87 25.95 38.01 -9.82
CA ILE A 87 25.84 39.48 -9.99
C ILE A 87 26.57 40.22 -8.86
N ILE A 88 26.64 39.63 -7.66
CA ILE A 88 27.30 40.23 -6.50
C ILE A 88 28.83 40.09 -6.56
N LEU A 89 29.35 39.10 -7.30
CA LEU A 89 30.77 38.89 -7.60
C LEU A 89 31.21 39.69 -8.82
#